data_AF-A0ABD0NQQ0-F1
#
_entry.id   AF-A0ABD0NQQ0-F1
#
_cell.length_a   1.000
_cell.length_b   1.000
_cell.length_c   1.000
_cell.angle_alpha   90.00
_cell.angle_beta   90.00
_cell.angle_gamma   90.00
#
_symmetry.space_group_name_H-M   'P 1'
#
loop_
_entity.id
_entity.type
_entity.pdbx_description
1 polymer ?
#
loop_
_entity_poly.entity_id
_entity_poly.type
_entity_poly.pdbx_seq_one_letter_code
_entity_poly.pdbx_strand_id
1 'polypeptide(L)'
;MKEAKAHLPNPEEAGDRFSTELITFCKEFSTTMYELRQLLAVKLGASNWHKVSGKLRGEDYRRVSSNWTDETNANYCTAVVELAEAIRVAFPARVDTSRIGNCCQTREESVQDYYHRLYETFNKHSGLDEPDDRGNQPGTWECHLRSWFLNGRRPEIVQAV
;
A
#
# COMPACT_ATOMS: atom_id res chain seq x y z
N MET A 1 14.99 -7.49 -16.26
CA MET A 1 13.53 -7.26 -16.13
C MET A 1 12.75 -8.35 -15.39
N LYS A 2 13.04 -9.66 -15.55
CA LYS A 2 12.30 -10.70 -14.80
C LYS A 2 12.50 -10.61 -13.27
N GLU A 3 13.70 -10.30 -12.80
CA GLU A 3 13.99 -10.10 -11.36
C GLU A 3 13.43 -8.76 -10.85
N ALA A 4 13.49 -7.71 -11.66
CA ALA A 4 12.90 -6.39 -11.38
C ALA A 4 11.38 -6.44 -11.08
N LYS A 5 10.66 -7.43 -11.64
CA LYS A 5 9.21 -7.68 -11.39
C LYS A 5 8.90 -8.14 -9.97
N ALA A 6 9.88 -8.70 -9.25
CA ALA A 6 9.72 -9.18 -7.89
C ALA A 6 9.75 -8.05 -6.85
N HIS A 7 10.30 -6.88 -7.19
CA HIS A 7 10.43 -5.76 -6.26
C HIS A 7 9.16 -4.95 -6.05
N LEU A 8 8.24 -4.91 -7.03
CA LEU A 8 6.98 -4.17 -6.86
C LEU A 8 5.91 -5.04 -6.18
N PRO A 9 5.11 -4.49 -5.24
CA PRO A 9 4.13 -5.25 -4.49
C PRO A 9 2.89 -5.55 -5.36
N ASN A 10 1.89 -6.25 -4.82
CA ASN A 10 0.61 -6.38 -5.50
C ASN A 10 -0.20 -5.08 -5.30
N PRO A 11 -0.53 -4.33 -6.37
CA PRO A 11 -1.25 -3.06 -6.25
C PRO A 11 -2.65 -3.22 -5.66
N GLU A 12 -3.30 -4.39 -5.79
CA GLU A 12 -4.63 -4.62 -5.21
C GLU A 12 -4.63 -4.68 -3.67
N GLU A 13 -3.48 -4.98 -3.07
CA GLU A 13 -3.36 -5.10 -1.61
C GLU A 13 -2.87 -3.81 -0.95
N ALA A 14 -2.19 -2.94 -1.70
CA ALA A 14 -1.64 -1.69 -1.18
C ALA A 14 -1.25 -0.73 -2.33
N GLY A 15 -2.22 -0.03 -2.92
CA GLY A 15 -1.94 0.95 -3.97
C GLY A 15 -1.01 2.08 -3.52
N ASP A 16 -1.06 2.47 -2.25
CA ASP A 16 -0.17 3.45 -1.65
C ASP A 16 1.29 2.97 -1.59
N ARG A 17 1.50 1.77 -1.04
CA ARG A 17 2.81 1.12 -1.03
C ARG A 17 3.34 0.90 -2.45
N PHE A 18 2.49 0.49 -3.39
CA PHE A 18 2.88 0.31 -4.78
C PHE A 18 3.34 1.64 -5.40
N SER A 19 2.60 2.73 -5.18
CA SER A 19 2.95 4.06 -5.67
C SER A 19 4.35 4.48 -5.21
N THR A 20 4.62 4.33 -3.90
CA THR A 20 5.92 4.67 -3.32
C THR A 20 7.05 3.80 -3.87
N GLU A 21 6.85 2.47 -3.90
CA GLU A 21 7.86 1.53 -4.41
C GLU A 21 8.11 1.70 -5.92
N LEU A 22 7.10 2.12 -6.70
CA LEU A 22 7.26 2.41 -8.13
C LEU A 22 8.22 3.58 -8.37
N ILE A 23 8.12 4.65 -7.59
CA ILE A 23 9.03 5.80 -7.71
C ILE A 23 10.45 5.40 -7.33
N THR A 24 10.63 4.67 -6.23
CA THR A 24 11.94 4.15 -5.80
C THR A 24 12.55 3.24 -6.85
N PHE A 25 11.75 2.33 -7.40
CA PHE A 25 12.16 1.47 -8.51
C PHE A 25 12.64 2.25 -9.73
N CYS A 26 11.93 3.32 -10.11
CA CYS A 26 12.35 4.19 -11.23
C CYS A 26 13.67 4.93 -10.95
N LYS A 27 13.94 5.30 -9.69
CA LYS A 27 15.19 5.93 -9.26
C LYS A 27 16.37 4.95 -9.32
N GLU A 28 16.16 3.69 -8.95
CA GLU A 28 17.20 2.66 -8.91
C GLU A 28 17.51 2.10 -10.30
N PHE A 29 16.47 1.73 -11.06
CA PHE A 29 16.63 0.97 -12.30
C PHE A 29 16.60 1.83 -13.57
N SER A 30 16.34 3.15 -13.46
CA SER A 30 16.32 4.08 -14.62
C SER A 30 15.36 3.67 -15.73
N THR A 31 14.25 3.01 -15.41
CA THR A 31 13.33 2.47 -16.42
C THR A 31 12.76 3.54 -17.32
N THR A 32 12.50 3.22 -18.58
CA THR A 32 11.78 4.12 -19.48
C THR A 32 10.25 4.00 -19.28
N MET A 33 9.49 5.00 -19.74
CA MET A 33 8.02 4.93 -19.69
C MET A 33 7.46 3.76 -20.52
N TYR A 34 8.10 3.42 -21.65
CA TYR A 34 7.77 2.23 -22.43
C TYR A 34 7.94 0.93 -21.63
N GLU A 35 9.04 0.80 -20.89
CA GLU A 35 9.29 -0.38 -20.05
C GLU A 35 8.31 -0.45 -18.88
N LEU A 36 7.98 0.70 -18.27
CA LEU A 36 6.95 0.78 -17.23
C LEU A 36 5.58 0.35 -17.75
N ARG A 37 5.21 0.76 -18.97
CA ARG A 37 3.98 0.32 -19.62
C ARG A 37 3.91 -1.20 -19.73
N GLN A 38 4.97 -1.83 -20.22
CA GLN A 38 5.04 -3.30 -20.36
C GLN A 38 5.01 -3.99 -18.99
N LEU A 39 5.75 -3.44 -18.02
CA LEU A 39 5.80 -3.96 -16.65
C LEU A 39 4.42 -3.94 -16.00
N LEU A 40 3.74 -2.79 -16.05
CA LEU A 40 2.44 -2.59 -15.41
C LEU A 40 1.33 -3.36 -16.13
N ALA A 41 1.33 -3.43 -17.47
CA ALA A 41 0.37 -4.24 -18.21
C ALA A 41 0.43 -5.72 -17.79
N VAL A 42 1.64 -6.24 -17.53
CA VAL A 42 1.83 -7.60 -17.02
C VAL A 42 1.45 -7.72 -15.54
N LYS A 43 1.86 -6.76 -14.70
CA LYS A 43 1.66 -6.81 -13.24
C LYS A 43 0.19 -6.64 -12.85
N LEU A 44 -0.53 -5.74 -13.52
CA LEU A 44 -1.95 -5.48 -13.29
C LEU A 44 -2.84 -6.49 -14.01
N GLY A 45 -2.38 -7.04 -15.13
CA GLY A 45 -3.19 -7.86 -16.01
C GLY A 45 -4.29 -7.08 -16.73
N ALA A 46 -4.93 -7.71 -17.71
CA ALA A 46 -5.91 -7.06 -18.57
C ALA A 46 -7.09 -6.42 -17.80
N SER A 47 -7.53 -7.08 -16.73
CA SER A 47 -8.69 -6.66 -15.92
C SER A 47 -8.45 -5.39 -15.11
N ASN A 48 -7.21 -5.00 -14.86
CA ASN A 48 -6.89 -3.82 -14.04
C ASN A 48 -6.07 -2.78 -14.82
N TRP A 49 -5.39 -3.18 -15.88
CA TRP A 49 -4.56 -2.31 -16.70
C TRP A 49 -5.33 -1.09 -17.24
N HIS A 50 -6.57 -1.31 -17.69
CA HIS A 50 -7.41 -0.25 -18.24
C HIS A 50 -7.69 0.90 -17.25
N LYS A 51 -7.57 0.67 -15.93
CA LYS A 51 -7.79 1.70 -14.90
C LYS A 51 -6.72 2.79 -14.92
N VAL A 52 -5.50 2.46 -15.38
CA VAL A 52 -4.34 3.35 -15.31
C VAL A 52 -3.70 3.63 -16.68
N SER A 53 -3.98 2.81 -17.69
CA SER A 53 -3.33 2.92 -19.01
C SER A 53 -3.54 4.29 -19.68
N GLY A 54 -4.69 4.94 -19.46
CA GLY A 54 -4.99 6.28 -19.98
C GLY A 54 -4.25 7.42 -19.28
N LYS A 55 -3.50 7.12 -18.20
CA LYS A 55 -2.69 8.10 -17.45
C LYS A 55 -1.21 8.05 -17.81
N LEU A 56 -0.80 7.09 -18.64
CA LEU A 56 0.55 7.05 -19.18
C LEU A 56 0.76 8.21 -20.16
N ARG A 57 1.84 8.97 -19.93
CA ARG A 57 2.26 10.08 -20.77
C ARG A 57 3.70 9.87 -21.23
N GLY A 58 4.02 10.35 -22.43
CA GLY A 58 5.36 10.33 -22.99
C GLY A 58 5.98 8.93 -23.03
N GLU A 59 5.51 8.07 -23.93
CA GLU A 59 6.04 6.69 -24.07
C GLU A 59 7.55 6.65 -24.32
N ASP A 60 8.10 7.71 -24.90
CA ASP A 60 9.51 7.95 -25.20
C ASP A 60 10.30 8.59 -24.04
N TYR A 61 9.63 8.99 -22.95
CA TYR A 61 10.31 9.59 -21.81
C TYR A 61 11.21 8.57 -21.11
N ARG A 62 12.41 9.05 -20.77
CA ARG A 62 13.44 8.31 -20.05
C ARG A 62 14.24 9.26 -19.19
N ARG A 63 14.89 8.71 -18.16
CA ARG A 63 15.87 9.45 -17.37
C ARG A 63 17.09 9.79 -18.24
N VAL A 64 17.50 11.06 -18.20
CA VAL A 64 18.65 11.62 -18.93
C VAL A 64 19.84 11.80 -17.99
N SER A 65 19.63 12.44 -16.83
CA SER A 65 20.66 12.65 -15.82
C SER A 65 20.58 11.59 -14.72
N SER A 66 21.73 11.19 -14.16
CA SER A 66 21.76 10.29 -13.01
C SER A 66 21.17 10.93 -11.75
N ASN A 67 21.19 12.26 -11.66
CA ASN A 67 20.53 13.00 -10.61
C ASN A 67 19.01 13.08 -10.88
N TRP A 68 18.20 12.49 -10.01
CA TRP A 68 16.74 12.47 -10.16
C TRP A 68 16.11 13.87 -10.23
N THR A 69 16.66 14.83 -9.48
CA THR A 69 16.11 16.20 -9.38
C THR A 69 16.62 17.15 -10.45
N ASP A 70 17.41 16.66 -11.41
CA ASP A 70 17.89 17.43 -12.54
C ASP A 70 16.74 17.90 -13.45
N GLU A 71 16.78 19.16 -13.89
CA GLU A 71 15.74 19.75 -14.74
C GLU A 71 15.55 18.99 -16.05
N THR A 72 16.61 18.36 -16.58
CA THR A 72 16.52 17.54 -17.80
C THR A 72 15.65 16.29 -17.62
N ASN A 73 15.43 15.86 -16.38
CA ASN A 73 14.55 14.74 -16.05
C ASN A 73 13.09 15.15 -15.79
N ALA A 74 12.75 16.45 -15.78
CA ALA A 74 11.47 16.96 -15.29
C ALA A 74 10.25 16.26 -15.91
N ASN A 75 10.24 16.07 -17.24
CA ASN A 75 9.14 15.40 -17.94
C ASN A 75 8.98 13.93 -17.53
N TYR A 76 10.10 13.21 -17.43
CA TYR A 76 10.10 11.82 -17.01
C TYR A 76 9.69 11.68 -15.54
N CYS A 77 10.26 12.48 -14.63
CA CYS A 77 9.91 12.46 -13.21
C CYS A 77 8.44 12.80 -12.98
N THR A 78 7.90 13.80 -13.68
CA THR A 78 6.48 14.16 -13.60
C THR A 78 5.60 13.00 -14.08
N ALA A 79 5.91 12.38 -15.22
CA ALA A 79 5.14 11.25 -15.73
C ALA A 79 5.15 10.04 -14.78
N VAL A 80 6.28 9.75 -14.14
CA VAL A 80 6.39 8.67 -13.14
C VAL A 80 5.54 8.98 -11.90
N VAL A 81 5.60 10.21 -11.38
CA VAL A 81 4.82 10.61 -10.19
C VAL A 81 3.32 10.60 -10.49
N GLU A 82 2.89 11.14 -11.64
CA GLU A 82 1.48 11.09 -12.05
C GLU A 82 0.97 9.66 -12.23
N LEU A 83 1.81 8.76 -12.77
CA LEU A 83 1.47 7.35 -12.92
C LEU A 83 1.36 6.64 -11.57
N ALA A 84 2.29 6.90 -10.64
CA ALA A 84 2.27 6.35 -9.30
C ALA A 84 1.01 6.78 -8.53
N GLU A 85 0.66 8.06 -8.63
CA GLU A 85 -0.56 8.61 -8.05
C GLU A 85 -1.83 8.02 -8.68
N ALA A 86 -1.85 7.87 -10.01
CA ALA A 86 -2.96 7.21 -10.70
C ALA A 86 -3.18 5.77 -10.22
N ILE A 87 -2.10 5.03 -9.95
CA ILE A 87 -2.18 3.68 -9.37
C ILE A 87 -2.71 3.74 -7.94
N ARG A 88 -2.20 4.65 -7.10
CA ARG A 88 -2.70 4.83 -5.73
C ARG A 88 -4.21 5.06 -5.69
N VAL A 89 -4.71 5.95 -6.55
CA VAL A 89 -6.13 6.28 -6.66
C VAL A 89 -6.95 5.13 -7.24
N ALA A 90 -6.43 4.40 -8.24
CA ALA A 90 -7.13 3.28 -8.87
C ALA A 90 -7.23 2.03 -7.97
N PHE A 91 -6.33 1.90 -6.99
CA PHE A 91 -6.26 0.77 -6.07
C PHE A 91 -6.19 1.28 -4.61
N PRO A 92 -7.26 1.92 -4.10
CA PRO A 92 -7.29 2.36 -2.71
C PRO A 92 -7.17 1.15 -1.78
N ALA A 93 -6.66 1.38 -0.56
CA ALA A 93 -6.65 0.37 0.50
C ALA A 93 -8.07 -0.17 0.68
N ARG A 94 -8.28 -1.46 0.40
CA ARG A 94 -9.61 -2.06 0.51
C ARG A 94 -9.93 -2.27 1.98
N VAL A 95 -10.95 -1.57 2.46
CA VAL A 95 -11.53 -1.83 3.76
C VAL A 95 -12.12 -3.24 3.75
N ASP A 96 -11.55 -4.14 4.54
CA ASP A 96 -12.06 -5.51 4.72
C ASP A 96 -12.37 -5.71 6.21
N THR A 97 -13.52 -5.17 6.63
CA THR A 97 -14.01 -5.31 8.01
C THR A 97 -14.28 -6.77 8.37
N SER A 98 -14.51 -7.65 7.39
CA SER A 98 -14.74 -9.07 7.64
C SER A 98 -13.47 -9.77 8.10
N ARG A 99 -12.33 -9.46 7.49
CA ARG A 99 -11.02 -9.98 7.93
C ARG A 99 -10.64 -9.47 9.31
N ILE A 100 -10.88 -8.20 9.59
CA ILE A 100 -10.63 -7.63 10.92
C ILE A 100 -11.55 -8.29 11.95
N GLY A 101 -12.84 -8.41 11.66
CA GLY A 101 -13.81 -9.01 12.58
C GLY A 101 -13.63 -10.51 12.82
N ASN A 102 -13.04 -11.23 11.87
CA ASN A 102 -12.65 -12.64 12.05
C ASN A 102 -11.32 -12.80 12.81
N CYS A 103 -10.57 -11.72 13.02
CA CYS A 103 -9.36 -11.72 13.83
C CYS A 103 -9.75 -11.66 15.32
N CYS A 104 -10.14 -12.79 15.89
CA CYS A 104 -10.45 -12.95 17.31
C CYS A 104 -9.36 -13.75 18.03
N GLN A 105 -9.28 -13.57 19.36
CA GLN A 105 -8.34 -14.27 20.21
C GLN A 105 -8.64 -15.78 20.27
N THR A 106 -7.67 -16.62 19.92
CA THR A 106 -7.72 -18.08 20.02
C THR A 106 -7.52 -18.56 21.45
N ARG A 107 -7.71 -19.85 21.70
CA ARG A 107 -7.60 -20.40 23.07
C ARG A 107 -6.16 -20.51 23.54
N GLU A 108 -5.25 -20.73 22.60
CA GLU A 108 -3.85 -21.05 22.82
C GLU A 108 -2.94 -19.82 22.76
N GLU A 109 -3.43 -18.68 22.26
CA GLU A 109 -2.62 -17.45 22.14
C GLU A 109 -2.79 -16.50 23.33
N SER A 110 -1.70 -15.78 23.64
CA SER A 110 -1.72 -14.74 24.66
C SER A 110 -2.47 -13.50 24.15
N VAL A 111 -2.87 -12.62 25.08
CA VAL A 111 -3.49 -11.34 24.73
C VAL A 111 -2.54 -10.46 23.90
N GLN A 112 -1.22 -10.55 24.16
CA GLN A 112 -0.21 -9.79 23.44
C GLN A 112 -0.04 -10.28 21.99
N ASP A 113 0.01 -11.60 21.80
CA ASP A 113 0.13 -12.19 20.46
C ASP A 113 -1.12 -11.88 19.61
N TYR A 114 -2.30 -11.97 20.24
CA TYR A 114 -3.56 -11.56 19.64
C TYR A 114 -3.54 -10.07 19.24
N TYR A 115 -3.09 -9.18 20.13
CA TYR A 115 -2.99 -7.75 19.81
C TYR A 115 -2.07 -7.51 18.62
N HIS A 116 -0.92 -8.17 18.55
CA HIS A 116 0.02 -8.01 17.45
C HIS A 116 -0.60 -8.46 16.11
N ARG A 117 -1.25 -9.63 16.10
CA ARG A 117 -1.94 -10.14 14.91
C ARG A 117 -3.11 -9.25 14.47
N LEU A 118 -3.89 -8.76 15.42
CA LEU A 118 -4.96 -7.82 15.16
C LEU A 118 -4.42 -6.50 14.62
N TYR A 119 -3.33 -5.98 15.18
CA TYR A 119 -2.70 -4.74 14.74
C TYR A 119 -2.28 -4.81 13.27
N GLU A 120 -1.59 -5.88 12.87
CA GLU A 120 -1.19 -6.09 11.47
C GLU A 120 -2.41 -6.22 10.56
N THR A 121 -3.42 -7.01 10.99
CA THR A 121 -4.66 -7.21 10.22
C THR A 121 -5.43 -5.90 10.07
N PHE A 122 -5.53 -5.12 11.14
CA PHE A 122 -6.23 -3.83 11.19
C PHE A 122 -5.53 -2.80 10.30
N ASN A 123 -4.22 -2.63 10.42
CA ASN A 123 -3.48 -1.71 9.57
C ASN A 123 -3.55 -2.10 8.08
N LYS A 124 -3.58 -3.40 7.77
CA LYS A 124 -3.72 -3.88 6.40
C LYS A 124 -5.13 -3.66 5.82
N HIS A 125 -6.18 -3.71 6.64
CA HIS A 125 -7.56 -3.84 6.15
C HIS A 125 -8.52 -2.76 6.63
N SER A 126 -8.12 -1.83 7.48
CA SER A 126 -9.01 -0.78 8.01
C SER A 126 -9.20 0.37 7.03
N GLY A 127 -8.26 0.57 6.11
CA GLY A 127 -8.18 1.76 5.26
C GLY A 127 -7.89 3.05 6.05
N LEU A 128 -7.43 2.92 7.30
CA LEU A 128 -7.01 4.05 8.13
C LEU A 128 -5.48 4.08 8.18
N ASP A 129 -4.92 5.27 8.02
CA ASP A 129 -3.50 5.49 8.19
C ASP A 129 -3.14 5.47 9.68
N GLU A 130 -2.03 4.81 9.99
CA GLU A 130 -1.47 4.82 11.33
C GLU A 130 -0.90 6.22 11.62
N PRO A 131 -1.27 6.86 12.75
CA PRO A 131 -0.79 8.19 13.07
C PRO A 131 0.70 8.17 13.48
N ASP A 132 1.46 9.14 12.98
CA ASP A 132 2.89 9.33 13.32
C ASP A 132 3.11 9.69 14.79
N ASP A 133 2.15 10.39 15.42
CA ASP A 133 2.17 10.76 16.83
C ASP A 133 0.94 10.23 17.56
N ARG A 134 1.18 9.45 18.62
CA ARG A 134 0.15 8.87 19.49
C ARG A 134 0.14 9.67 20.78
N GLY A 135 -0.41 10.88 20.70
CA GLY A 135 -0.52 11.79 21.83
C GLY A 135 -1.48 11.29 22.92
N ASN A 136 -1.79 12.18 23.88
CA ASN A 136 -2.64 11.84 25.03
C ASN A 136 -4.12 11.58 24.68
N GLN A 137 -4.58 11.99 23.49
CA GLN A 137 -5.96 11.79 23.04
C GLN A 137 -5.99 10.79 21.88
N PRO A 138 -6.77 9.70 21.98
CA PRO A 138 -6.86 8.72 20.91
C PRO A 138 -7.60 9.31 19.71
N GLY A 139 -7.00 9.21 18.53
CA GLY A 139 -7.64 9.53 17.26
C GLY A 139 -8.58 8.43 16.78
N THR A 140 -9.07 8.58 15.54
CA THR A 140 -9.98 7.62 14.91
C THR A 140 -9.34 6.23 14.80
N TRP A 141 -8.07 6.18 14.40
CA TRP A 141 -7.31 4.94 14.26
C TRP A 141 -7.24 4.18 15.59
N GLU A 142 -6.86 4.86 16.68
CA GLU A 142 -6.75 4.26 18.02
C GLU A 142 -8.11 3.81 18.54
N CYS A 143 -9.15 4.63 18.35
CA CYS A 143 -10.51 4.30 18.80
C CYS A 143 -11.04 3.03 18.12
N HIS A 144 -10.79 2.88 16.81
CA HIS A 144 -11.21 1.73 16.04
C HIS A 144 -10.40 0.48 16.40
N LEU A 145 -9.06 0.57 16.46
CA LEU A 145 -8.22 -0.56 16.87
C LEU A 145 -8.60 -1.04 18.27
N ARG A 146 -8.80 -0.12 19.22
CA ARG A 146 -9.28 -0.44 20.57
C ARG A 146 -10.62 -1.18 20.51
N SER A 147 -11.59 -0.67 19.75
CA SER A 147 -12.91 -1.32 19.65
C SER A 147 -12.80 -2.77 19.16
N TRP A 148 -12.05 -3.00 18.09
CA TRP A 148 -11.81 -4.35 17.58
C TRP A 148 -11.09 -5.24 18.59
N PHE A 149 -10.06 -4.70 19.26
CA PHE A 149 -9.33 -5.43 20.28
C PHE A 149 -10.24 -5.87 21.42
N LEU A 150 -11.07 -4.96 21.95
CA LEU A 150 -12.00 -5.26 23.03
C LEU A 150 -13.02 -6.33 22.62
N ASN A 151 -13.55 -6.25 21.39
CA ASN A 151 -14.61 -7.14 20.88
C ASN A 151 -14.11 -8.53 20.48
N GLY A 152 -12.87 -8.66 20.01
CA GLY A 152 -12.32 -9.95 19.59
C GLY A 152 -11.63 -10.73 20.71
N ARG A 153 -11.53 -10.18 21.93
CA ARG A 153 -10.99 -10.91 23.10
C ARG A 153 -11.91 -12.05 23.53
N ARG A 154 -11.31 -13.07 24.15
CA ARG A 154 -12.09 -14.17 24.73
C ARG A 154 -13.03 -13.66 25.84
N PRO A 155 -14.31 -14.09 25.87
CA PRO A 155 -15.27 -13.63 26.86
C PRO A 155 -14.79 -13.81 28.32
N GLU A 156 -14.08 -14.90 28.58
CA GLU A 156 -13.51 -15.27 29.88
C GLU A 156 -12.47 -14.26 30.39
N ILE A 157 -11.73 -13.62 29.47
CA ILE A 157 -10.73 -12.60 29.80
C ILE A 157 -11.39 -11.24 29.96
N VAL A 158 -12.47 -10.98 29.21
CA VAL A 158 -13.26 -9.73 29.30
C VAL A 158 -13.99 -9.60 30.63
N GLN A 159 -14.40 -10.72 31.25
CA GLN A 159 -15.10 -10.74 32.54
C GLN A 159 -14.17 -10.71 33.77
N ALA A 160 -12.85 -10.82 33.58
CA ALA A 160 -11.88 -10.86 34.67
C ALA A 160 -11.33 -9.47 35.06
N VAL A 161 -11.91 -8.39 34.51
CA VAL A 161 -11.51 -6.99 34.75
C VAL A 161 -12.69 -6.21 35.31
#